data_AF-A0AAE4ZBY8-F1
#
_entry.id   AF-A0AAE4ZBY8-F1
#
_cell.length_a   1.000
_cell.length_b   1.000
_cell.length_c   1.000
_cell.angle_alpha   90.00
_cell.angle_beta   90.00
_cell.angle_gamma   90.00
#
_symmetry.space_group_name_H-M   'P 1'
#
loop_
_entity.id
_entity.type
_entity.pdbx_description
1 polymer ?
#
loop_
_entity_poly.entity_id
_entity_poly.type
_entity_poly.pdbx_seq_one_letter_code
_entity_poly.pdbx_strand_id
1 'polypeptide(L)' 'MSQIQHCGVLEATDEQRDAWFKETMDYLANRYSGITQDELNRLEEIGRRYCQPVISYGKTNATSDTD' A
#
# COMPACT_ATOMS: atom_id res chain seq x y z
N MET A 1 -9.87 1.97 16.27
CA MET A 1 -8.46 2.06 15.84
C MET A 1 -8.20 0.87 14.92
N SER A 2 -7.89 1.12 13.66
CA SER A 2 -7.79 0.08 12.63
C SER A 2 -6.43 -0.62 12.73
N GLN A 3 -6.40 -1.94 12.83
CA GLN A 3 -5.17 -2.77 12.90
C GLN A 3 -4.25 -2.62 11.67
N ILE A 4 -4.70 -1.93 10.62
CA ILE A 4 -3.92 -1.63 9.42
C ILE A 4 -2.76 -0.65 9.68
N GLN A 5 -2.80 0.16 10.75
CA GLN A 5 -1.71 1.09 11.09
C GLN A 5 -0.44 0.42 11.62
N HIS A 6 -0.45 -0.89 11.91
CA HIS A 6 0.69 -1.63 12.45
C HIS A 6 1.42 -2.51 11.43
N CYS A 7 0.96 -2.57 10.18
CA CYS A 7 1.74 -3.24 9.14
C CYS A 7 2.85 -2.29 8.69
N GLY A 8 4.11 -2.65 8.95
CA GLY A 8 5.32 -1.95 8.45
C GLY A 8 5.40 -1.84 6.92
N VAL A 9 4.36 -2.21 6.18
CA VAL A 9 4.13 -1.97 4.75
C VAL A 9 4.05 -0.47 4.41
N LEU A 10 3.52 0.36 5.32
CA LEU A 10 3.51 1.82 5.12
C LEU A 10 4.90 2.44 5.31
N GLU A 11 5.74 1.83 6.15
CA GLU A 11 7.12 2.26 6.42
C GLU A 11 8.16 1.59 5.49
N ALA A 12 7.76 0.53 4.78
CA ALA A 12 8.59 -0.21 3.84
C ALA A 12 8.98 0.64 2.63
N THR A 13 10.16 0.38 2.06
CA THR A 13 10.55 0.98 0.78
C THR A 13 9.66 0.51 -0.35
N ASP A 14 9.66 1.22 -1.48
CA ASP A 14 8.91 0.80 -2.68
C ASP A 14 9.31 -0.61 -3.13
N GLU A 15 10.60 -0.95 -3.09
CA GLU A 15 11.11 -2.28 -3.43
C GLU A 15 10.61 -3.37 -2.48
N GLN A 16 10.55 -3.09 -1.18
CA GLN A 16 10.02 -4.03 -0.19
C GLN A 16 8.51 -4.23 -0.38
N ARG A 17 7.78 -3.17 -0.72
CA ARG A 17 6.36 -3.25 -1.07
C ARG A 17 6.14 -4.09 -2.33
N ASP A 18 6.95 -3.88 -3.36
CA ASP A 18 6.86 -4.64 -4.61
C ASP A 18 7.13 -6.13 -4.41
N ALA A 19 8.18 -6.46 -3.66
CA ALA A 19 8.49 -7.85 -3.31
C ALA A 19 7.33 -8.51 -2.55
N TRP A 20 6.77 -7.80 -1.57
CA TRP A 20 5.64 -8.30 -0.79
C TRP A 20 4.38 -8.51 -1.64
N PHE A 21 4.05 -7.55 -2.52
CA PHE A 21 2.90 -7.68 -3.43
C PHE A 21 3.07 -8.88 -4.36
N LYS A 22 4.27 -9.04 -4.92
CA LYS A 22 4.58 -10.16 -5.80
C LYS A 22 4.40 -11.51 -5.08
N GLU A 23 5.02 -11.68 -3.91
CA GLU A 23 4.88 -12.90 -3.12
C GLU A 23 3.43 -13.18 -2.72
N THR A 24 2.68 -12.12 -2.40
CA THR A 24 1.27 -12.23 -2.02
C THR A 24 0.39 -12.69 -3.20
N MET A 25 0.58 -12.11 -4.40
CA MET A 25 -0.17 -12.53 -5.59
C MET A 25 0.20 -13.95 -6.01
N ASP A 26 1.49 -14.31 -5.95
CA ASP A 26 1.97 -15.65 -6.24
C ASP A 26 1.38 -16.67 -5.24
N TYR A 27 1.26 -16.32 -3.95
CA TYR A 27 0.58 -17.15 -2.95
C TYR A 27 -0.91 -17.33 -3.27
N LEU A 28 -1.62 -16.25 -3.59
CA LEU A 28 -3.05 -16.28 -3.88
C LEU A 28 -3.35 -17.11 -5.14
N ALA A 29 -2.56 -16.95 -6.19
CA ALA A 29 -2.68 -17.72 -7.44
C ALA A 29 -2.52 -19.23 -7.20
N ASN A 30 -1.53 -19.62 -6.39
CA ASN A 30 -1.27 -21.02 -6.06
C ASN A 30 -2.34 -21.61 -5.12
N ARG A 31 -2.84 -20.81 -4.18
CA ARG A 31 -3.81 -21.26 -3.17
C ARG A 31 -5.23 -21.37 -3.71
N TYR A 32 -5.61 -20.48 -4.63
CA TYR A 32 -6.96 -20.34 -5.15
C TYR A 32 -6.98 -20.42 -6.68
N SER A 33 -7.09 -21.64 -7.21
CA SER A 33 -7.12 -21.92 -8.65
C SER A 33 -8.31 -21.33 -9.42
N GLY A 34 -9.31 -20.81 -8.71
CA GLY A 34 -10.48 -20.15 -9.30
C GLY A 34 -10.32 -18.64 -9.51
N ILE A 35 -9.24 -18.03 -8.97
CA ILE A 35 -8.97 -16.62 -9.18
C ILE A 35 -8.28 -16.45 -10.52
N THR A 36 -8.85 -15.62 -11.37
CA THR A 36 -8.29 -15.29 -12.68
C THR A 36 -7.12 -14.32 -12.55
N GLN A 37 -6.24 -14.29 -13.56
CA GLN A 37 -5.13 -13.33 -13.59
C GLN A 37 -5.63 -11.87 -13.54
N ASP A 38 -6.76 -11.57 -14.16
CA ASP A 38 -7.34 -10.22 -14.13
C ASP A 38 -7.83 -9.81 -12.74
N GLU A 39 -8.34 -10.77 -11.95
CA GLU A 39 -8.72 -10.53 -10.56
C GLU A 39 -7.50 -10.32 -9.65
N LEU A 40 -6.42 -11.09 -9.85
CA LEU A 40 -5.16 -10.88 -9.16
C LEU A 40 -4.58 -9.49 -9.46
N ASN A 41 -4.56 -9.09 -10.74
CA ASN A 41 -4.06 -7.78 -11.15
C ASN A 41 -4.88 -6.64 -10.51
N ARG A 42 -6.21 -6.78 -10.46
CA ARG A 42 -7.09 -5.81 -9.76
C ARG A 42 -6.82 -5.77 -8.26
N LEU A 43 -6.62 -6.92 -7.62
CA LEU A 43 -6.29 -7.00 -6.20
C LEU A 43 -4.96 -6.31 -5.88
N GLU A 44 -3.94 -6.52 -6.71
CA GLU A 44 -2.66 -5.84 -6.60
C GLU A 44 -2.82 -4.32 -6.75
N GLU A 45 -3.52 -3.87 -7.79
CA GLU A 45 -3.76 -2.45 -8.04
C GLU A 45 -4.46 -1.77 -6.86
N ILE A 46 -5.52 -2.40 -6.33
CA ILE A 46 -6.24 -1.88 -5.16
C ILE A 46 -5.30 -1.84 -3.95
N GLY A 47 -4.57 -2.92 -3.68
CA GLY A 47 -3.64 -2.97 -2.56
C GLY A 47 -2.58 -1.87 -2.63
N ARG A 48 -2.02 -1.62 -3.82
CA ARG A 48 -1.04 -0.56 -4.06
C ARG A 48 -1.61 0.82 -3.76
N ARG A 49 -2.86 1.10 -4.18
CA ARG A 49 -3.55 2.35 -3.87
C ARG A 49 -3.80 2.53 -2.38
N TYR A 50 -4.13 1.46 -1.65
CA TYR A 50 -4.27 1.50 -0.20
C TYR A 50 -2.95 1.74 0.54
N CYS A 51 -1.83 1.30 -0.05
CA CYS A 51 -0.49 1.54 0.49
C CYS A 51 0.08 2.92 0.13
N GLN A 52 -0.58 3.68 -0.75
CA GLN A 52 -0.17 5.06 -1.02
C GLN A 52 -0.38 5.90 0.24
N PRO A 53 0.58 6.78 0.57
CA PRO A 53 0.40 7.71 1.67
C PRO A 53 -0.86 8.53 1.40
N VAL A 54 -1.74 8.63 2.39
CA VAL A 54 -2.89 9.54 2.33
C VAL A 54 -2.30 10.92 2.05
N ILE A 55 -2.65 11.52 0.91
CA ILE A 55 -2.26 12.89 0.58
C ILE A 55 -2.59 13.72 1.81
N SER A 56 -1.56 14.19 2.52
CA SER A 56 -1.74 15.03 3.69
C SER A 56 -2.23 16.39 3.20
N TYR A 57 -3.55 16.51 3.02
CA TYR A 57 -4.17 17.80 2.80
C TYR A 57 -3.95 18.64 4.06
N GLY A 58 -3.02 19.60 3.95
CA GLY A 58 -2.90 20.74 4.85
C GLY A 58 -2.00 20.56 6.08
N LYS A 59 -0.71 20.84 5.90
CA LYS A 59 -0.05 21.77 6.83
C LYS A 59 0.63 22.87 6.04
N THR A 60 -0.19 23.66 5.35
CA THR A 60 0.17 25.02 4.97
C THR A 60 -0.40 25.95 6.03
N ASN A 61 0.47 26.79 6.60
CA ASN A 61 0.24 27.93 7.53
C ASN A 61 0.48 27.71 9.03
N ALA A 62 1.75 27.91 9.43
CA ALA A 62 2.23 28.77 10.54
C ALA A 62 3.76 28.59 10.59
N THR A 63 4.64 29.56 10.42
CA THR A 63 4.58 31.01 10.52
C THR A 63 5.83 31.56 9.84
N SER A 64 5.66 32.55 8.97
CA SER A 64 6.70 33.51 8.58
C SER A 64 7.06 34.41 9.78
N ASP A 65 8.31 34.85 9.81
CA ASP A 65 8.92 35.92 10.64
C ASP A 65 8.96 35.71 12.17
N THR A 66 10.16 35.77 12.76
CA THR A 66 10.69 36.97 13.45
C THR A 66 12.02 36.63 14.15
N ASP A 67 13.03 37.47 13.85
CA ASP A 67 14.34 37.74 14.51
C ASP A 67 15.48 36.71 14.44
#